data_AF-A0A2P5LG51-F1
#
_entry.id   AF-A0A2P5LG51-F1
#
_cell.length_a   1.000
_cell.length_b   1.000
_cell.length_c   1.000
_cell.angle_alpha   90.00
_cell.angle_beta   90.00
_cell.angle_gamma   90.00
#
_symmetry.space_group_name_H-M   'P 1'
#
loop_
_entity.id
_entity.type
_entity.pdbx_description
1 polymer ?
#
loop_
_entity_poly.entity_id
_entity_poly.type
_entity_poly.pdbx_seq_one_letter_code
_entity_poly.pdbx_strand_id
1 'polypeptide(L)'
;MKREASSPRPNFEAEAKRMGFDYAYADGEPYWEESARYVFSLAEIEDRLEATTAELNALCLSLVEEVVKHDDLMRRLKIPECAFDVIRASWIRRDPSLYGRFDFAYDGKSDPKLLEFNADTPTSLYES
;
A
#
# COMPACT_ATOMS: atom_id res chain seq x y z
N MET A 1 14.57 10.02 4.94
CA MET A 1 13.84 9.50 6.09
C MET A 1 14.72 9.61 7.33
N LYS A 2 14.26 10.32 8.36
CA LYS A 2 14.92 10.43 9.65
C LYS A 2 13.94 10.13 10.77
N ARG A 3 14.29 9.24 11.69
CA ARG A 3 13.52 8.99 12.91
C ARG A 3 13.85 10.08 13.94
N GLU A 4 12.82 10.73 14.47
CA GLU A 4 12.93 11.73 15.53
C GLU A 4 12.05 11.34 16.71
N ALA A 5 12.50 11.64 17.93
CA ALA A 5 11.65 11.49 19.11
C ALA A 5 10.47 12.47 19.05
N SER A 6 9.32 12.04 19.55
CA SER A 6 8.11 12.85 19.67
C SER A 6 7.46 12.60 21.03
N SER A 7 6.75 13.60 21.55
CA SER A 7 6.00 13.45 22.79
C SER A 7 4.63 12.87 22.46
N PRO A 8 4.23 11.72 23.04
CA PRO A 8 2.89 11.16 22.85
C PRO A 8 1.79 12.16 23.20
N ARG A 9 0.67 12.10 22.47
CA ARG A 9 -0.49 12.94 22.76
C ARG A 9 -1.10 12.49 24.08
N PRO A 10 -1.38 13.42 25.02
CA PRO A 10 -1.93 13.05 26.33
C PRO A 10 -3.38 12.52 26.25
N ASN A 11 -4.06 12.73 25.12
CA ASN A 11 -5.47 12.41 24.90
C ASN A 11 -5.71 11.50 23.68
N PHE A 12 -4.71 10.73 23.25
CA PHE A 12 -4.80 9.85 22.06
C PHE A 12 -6.05 8.97 22.07
N GLU A 13 -6.32 8.25 23.17
CA GLU A 13 -7.48 7.36 23.28
C GLU A 13 -8.81 8.10 23.13
N ALA A 14 -8.96 9.23 23.82
CA ALA A 14 -10.17 10.05 23.75
C ALA A 14 -10.40 10.59 22.33
N GLU A 15 -9.31 10.97 21.66
CA GLU A 15 -9.34 11.49 20.29
C GLU A 15 -9.66 10.39 19.28
N ALA A 16 -9.03 9.22 19.39
CA ALA A 16 -9.32 8.05 18.58
C ALA A 16 -10.82 7.68 18.68
N LYS A 17 -11.35 7.60 19.90
CA LYS A 17 -12.77 7.34 20.15
C LYS A 17 -13.68 8.41 19.54
N ARG A 18 -13.29 9.69 19.64
CA ARG A 18 -14.05 10.81 19.04
C ARG A 18 -14.13 10.69 17.52
N MET A 19 -13.08 10.18 16.88
CA MET A 19 -13.01 9.97 15.43
C MET A 19 -13.63 8.64 14.98
N GLY A 20 -14.11 7.81 15.91
CA GLY A 20 -14.65 6.47 15.62
C GLY A 20 -13.59 5.41 15.36
N PHE A 21 -12.35 5.64 15.81
CA PHE A 21 -11.27 4.67 15.71
C PHE A 21 -11.27 3.74 16.93
N ASP A 22 -11.98 2.62 16.80
CA ASP A 22 -12.13 1.64 17.88
C ASP A 22 -10.87 0.77 18.12
N TYR A 23 -9.82 0.95 17.30
CA TYR A 23 -8.56 0.20 17.36
C TYR A 23 -7.42 0.97 18.03
N ALA A 24 -7.69 1.92 18.93
CA ALA A 24 -6.64 2.65 19.65
C ALA A 24 -5.70 1.73 20.46
N TYR A 25 -6.18 0.56 20.87
CA TYR A 25 -5.43 -0.48 21.57
C TYR A 25 -5.67 -1.84 20.91
N ALA A 26 -4.61 -2.64 20.82
CA ALA A 26 -4.66 -4.03 20.37
C ALA A 26 -3.92 -4.90 21.41
N ASP A 27 -4.57 -5.98 21.88
CA ASP A 27 -4.02 -6.90 22.88
C ASP A 27 -3.51 -6.24 24.18
N GLY A 28 -4.11 -5.10 24.56
CA GLY A 28 -3.73 -4.33 25.76
C GLY A 28 -2.59 -3.34 25.54
N GLU A 29 -2.00 -3.29 24.36
CA GLU A 29 -0.95 -2.34 23.98
C GLU A 29 -1.48 -1.24 23.06
N PRO A 30 -0.91 -0.03 23.07
CA PRO A 30 -1.25 1.01 22.10
C PRO A 30 -1.05 0.48 20.68
N TYR A 31 -2.07 0.62 19.83
CA TYR A 31 -1.97 0.25 18.43
C TYR A 31 -1.00 1.16 17.66
N TRP A 32 -0.87 2.41 18.10
CA TRP A 32 -0.06 3.44 17.45
C TRP A 32 1.06 3.94 18.36
N GLU A 33 2.29 3.90 17.86
CA GLU A 33 3.48 4.38 18.57
C GLU A 33 3.72 5.87 18.31
N GLU A 34 3.61 6.69 19.36
CA GLU A 34 3.74 8.16 19.26
C GLU A 34 5.06 8.71 19.82
N SER A 35 5.91 7.89 20.44
CA SER A 35 7.19 8.34 21.00
C SER A 35 8.22 8.70 19.91
N ALA A 36 7.92 8.40 18.66
CA ALA A 36 8.74 8.79 17.52
C ALA A 36 7.90 9.09 16.28
N ARG A 37 8.51 9.85 15.38
CA ARG A 37 7.98 10.12 14.05
C ARG A 37 9.09 10.00 13.01
N TYR A 38 8.71 9.70 11.78
CA TYR A 38 9.63 9.68 10.65
C TYR A 38 9.43 10.95 9.83
N VAL A 39 10.52 11.67 9.61
CA VAL A 39 10.55 12.92 8.83
C VAL A 39 11.18 12.62 7.48
N PHE A 40 10.51 13.10 6.43
CA PHE A 40 10.96 12.99 5.05
C PHE A 40 11.18 14.40 4.49
N SER A 41 12.20 14.56 3.64
CA SER A 41 12.27 15.75 2.79
C SER A 41 11.29 15.60 1.62
N LEU A 42 10.85 16.72 1.04
CA LEU A 42 9.97 16.68 -0.13
C LEU A 42 10.63 15.93 -1.30
N ALA A 43 11.93 16.14 -1.53
CA ALA A 43 12.68 15.40 -2.55
C ALA A 43 12.72 13.88 -2.30
N GLU A 44 12.75 13.42 -1.04
CA GLU A 44 12.65 11.99 -0.76
C GLU A 44 11.26 11.42 -1.08
N ILE A 45 10.22 12.24 -0.98
CA ILE A 45 8.85 11.85 -1.36
C ILE A 45 8.71 11.87 -2.88
N GLU A 46 8.88 13.03 -3.52
CA GLU A 46 8.58 13.26 -4.93
C GLU A 46 9.56 12.51 -5.86
N ASP A 47 10.87 12.72 -5.68
CA ASP A 47 11.87 12.19 -6.61
C ASP A 47 12.13 10.69 -6.42
N ARG A 48 11.68 10.11 -5.30
CA ARG A 48 11.98 8.71 -4.97
C ARG A 48 10.74 7.88 -4.75
N LEU A 49 9.98 8.13 -3.68
CA LEU A 49 8.86 7.26 -3.33
C LEU A 49 7.75 7.34 -4.37
N GLU A 50 7.32 8.55 -4.75
CA GLU A 50 6.28 8.75 -5.75
C GLU A 50 6.73 8.23 -7.13
N ALA A 51 7.92 8.60 -7.57
CA ALA A 51 8.49 8.09 -8.82
C ALA A 51 8.57 6.55 -8.86
N THR A 52 9.05 5.92 -7.78
CA THR A 52 9.14 4.44 -7.65
C THR A 52 7.75 3.82 -7.68
N THR A 53 6.77 4.36 -6.96
CA THR A 53 5.39 3.85 -6.99
C THR A 53 4.74 3.98 -8.35
N ALA A 54 4.98 5.08 -9.07
CA ALA A 54 4.45 5.28 -10.41
C ALA A 54 5.03 4.27 -11.41
N GLU A 55 6.35 4.04 -11.36
CA GLU A 55 7.03 3.05 -12.19
C GLU A 55 6.55 1.62 -11.90
N LEU A 56 6.51 1.23 -10.62
CA LEU A 56 6.06 -0.10 -10.21
C LEU A 56 4.59 -0.35 -10.56
N ASN A 57 3.72 0.65 -10.38
CA ASN A 57 2.33 0.55 -10.81
C ASN A 57 2.22 0.33 -12.33
N ALA A 58 2.99 1.07 -13.13
CA ALA A 58 3.03 0.88 -14.58
C ALA A 58 3.53 -0.53 -14.98
N LEU A 59 4.52 -1.07 -14.27
CA LEU A 59 5.00 -2.44 -14.47
C LEU A 59 3.95 -3.48 -14.09
N CYS A 60 3.21 -3.29 -12.99
CA CYS A 60 2.10 -4.16 -12.60
C CYS A 60 0.99 -4.16 -13.66
N LEU A 61 0.59 -2.99 -14.16
CA LEU A 61 -0.40 -2.89 -15.24
C LEU A 61 0.08 -3.54 -16.54
N SER A 62 1.37 -3.39 -16.87
CA SER A 62 1.98 -4.05 -18.03
C SER A 62 1.99 -5.57 -17.88
N LEU A 63 2.23 -6.07 -16.67
CA LEU A 63 2.12 -7.50 -16.36
C LEU A 63 0.68 -8.01 -16.54
N VAL A 64 -0.31 -7.25 -16.06
CA VAL A 64 -1.74 -7.62 -16.23
C VAL A 64 -2.10 -7.69 -17.71
N GLU A 65 -1.73 -6.67 -18.50
CA GLU A 65 -1.95 -6.62 -19.96
C GLU A 65 -1.42 -7.87 -20.68
N GLU A 66 -0.27 -8.39 -20.25
CA GLU A 66 0.32 -9.61 -20.81
C GLU A 66 -0.40 -10.87 -20.31
N VAL A 67 -0.58 -10.99 -18.99
CA VAL A 67 -1.17 -12.17 -18.34
C VAL A 67 -2.55 -12.47 -18.87
N VAL A 68 -3.41 -11.46 -19.04
CA VAL A 68 -4.80 -11.68 -19.49
C VAL A 68 -4.90 -12.25 -20.90
N LYS A 69 -3.85 -12.14 -21.73
CA LYS A 69 -3.81 -12.70 -23.09
C LYS A 69 -3.46 -14.19 -23.11
N HIS A 70 -2.90 -14.72 -22.02
CA HIS A 70 -2.26 -16.02 -21.99
C HIS A 70 -2.80 -16.89 -20.83
N ASP A 71 -3.61 -17.91 -21.15
CA ASP A 71 -4.17 -18.82 -20.13
C ASP A 71 -3.07 -19.51 -19.29
N ASP A 72 -1.94 -19.86 -19.89
CA ASP A 72 -0.81 -20.48 -19.20
C ASP A 72 -0.20 -19.55 -18.14
N LEU A 73 -0.14 -18.24 -18.40
CA LEU A 73 0.30 -17.25 -17.41
C LEU A 73 -0.72 -17.09 -16.27
N MET A 74 -2.03 -17.04 -16.59
CA MET A 74 -3.06 -17.01 -15.54
C MET A 74 -3.04 -18.28 -14.67
N ARG A 75 -2.82 -19.46 -15.27
CA ARG A 75 -2.61 -20.71 -14.52
C ARG A 75 -1.35 -20.67 -13.67
N ARG A 76 -0.26 -20.05 -14.16
CA ARG A 76 0.98 -19.88 -13.39
C ARG A 76 0.77 -19.01 -12.15
N LEU A 77 -0.10 -18.01 -12.23
CA LEU A 77 -0.56 -17.19 -11.10
C LEU A 77 -1.60 -17.88 -10.21
N LYS A 78 -1.95 -19.13 -10.49
CA LYS A 78 -2.94 -19.92 -9.73
C LYS A 78 -4.34 -19.29 -9.71
N ILE A 79 -4.67 -18.50 -10.74
CA ILE A 79 -6.01 -17.99 -10.94
C ILE A 79 -6.92 -19.17 -11.34
N PRO A 80 -8.12 -19.34 -10.73
CA PRO A 80 -9.07 -20.36 -11.16
C PRO A 80 -9.54 -20.12 -12.61
N GLU A 81 -9.60 -21.18 -13.43
CA GLU A 81 -9.99 -21.04 -14.85
C GLU A 81 -11.38 -20.42 -15.04
N CYS A 82 -12.31 -20.66 -14.11
CA CYS A 82 -13.63 -20.05 -14.12
C CYS A 82 -13.61 -18.52 -14.00
N ALA A 83 -12.50 -17.92 -13.57
CA ALA A 83 -12.32 -16.48 -13.44
C ALA A 83 -11.66 -15.82 -14.66
N PHE A 84 -11.14 -16.59 -15.62
CA PHE A 84 -10.33 -16.05 -16.73
C PHE A 84 -11.11 -15.04 -17.57
N ASP A 85 -12.33 -15.40 -17.97
CA ASP A 85 -13.16 -14.56 -18.83
C ASP A 85 -13.61 -13.27 -18.15
N VAL A 86 -13.94 -13.32 -16.85
CA VAL A 86 -14.34 -12.12 -16.10
C VAL A 86 -13.16 -11.16 -15.90
N ILE A 87 -11.96 -11.68 -15.63
CA ILE A 87 -10.74 -10.87 -15.49
C ILE A 87 -10.41 -10.18 -16.83
N ARG A 88 -10.43 -10.92 -17.94
CA ARG A 88 -10.23 -10.36 -19.29
C ARG A 88 -11.26 -9.28 -19.62
N ALA A 89 -12.52 -9.56 -19.35
CA ALA A 89 -13.60 -8.62 -19.63
C ALA A 89 -13.44 -7.34 -18.81
N SER A 90 -13.05 -7.46 -17.53
CA SER A 90 -12.75 -6.31 -16.67
C SER A 90 -11.61 -5.45 -17.22
N TRP A 91 -10.53 -6.10 -17.65
CA TRP A 91 -9.39 -5.41 -18.26
C TRP A 91 -9.74 -4.69 -19.57
N ILE A 92 -10.49 -5.34 -20.47
CA ILE A 92 -10.95 -4.73 -21.74
C ILE A 92 -11.84 -3.51 -21.49
N ARG A 93 -12.74 -3.59 -20.49
CA ARG A 93 -13.58 -2.46 -20.07
C ARG A 93 -12.80 -1.34 -19.38
N ARG A 94 -11.57 -1.61 -18.94
CA ARG A 94 -10.77 -0.73 -18.09
C ARG A 94 -11.50 -0.39 -16.79
N ASP A 95 -12.07 -1.41 -16.16
CA ASP A 95 -12.70 -1.23 -14.85
C ASP A 95 -11.67 -0.57 -13.89
N PRO A 96 -12.03 0.51 -13.19
CA PRO A 96 -11.05 1.28 -12.42
C PRO A 96 -10.68 0.57 -11.11
N SER A 97 -9.41 0.69 -10.72
CA SER A 97 -8.99 0.49 -9.33
C SER A 97 -9.09 1.80 -8.56
N LEU A 98 -9.57 1.74 -7.31
CA LEU A 98 -9.76 2.93 -6.48
C LEU A 98 -8.45 3.40 -5.84
N TYR A 99 -7.73 2.48 -5.19
CA TYR A 99 -6.41 2.70 -4.60
C TYR A 99 -5.72 1.35 -4.35
N GLY A 100 -4.41 1.41 -4.10
CA GLY A 100 -3.59 0.28 -3.68
C GLY A 100 -2.52 0.74 -2.68
N ARG A 101 -1.93 -0.19 -1.93
CA ARG A 101 -0.87 0.10 -0.96
C ARG A 101 0.41 -0.64 -1.32
N PHE A 102 1.50 0.10 -1.51
CA PHE A 102 2.83 -0.46 -1.68
C PHE A 102 3.55 -0.55 -0.34
N ASP A 103 4.13 -1.71 -0.07
CA ASP A 103 4.93 -1.94 1.11
C ASP A 103 6.40 -1.99 0.70
N PHE A 104 7.19 -1.05 1.23
CA PHE A 104 8.61 -0.89 0.89
C PHE A 104 9.51 -1.11 2.09
N ALA A 105 10.67 -1.73 1.85
CA ALA A 105 11.84 -1.53 2.67
C ALA A 105 12.61 -0.31 2.16
N TYR A 106 12.72 0.74 2.98
CA TYR A 106 13.37 1.99 2.62
C TYR A 106 14.20 2.55 3.79
N ASP A 107 15.46 2.86 3.53
CA ASP A 107 16.43 3.37 4.51
C ASP A 107 16.64 4.90 4.42
N GLY A 108 15.96 5.58 3.49
CA GLY A 108 16.16 7.01 3.21
C GLY A 108 17.37 7.33 2.31
N LYS A 109 18.13 6.34 1.85
CA LYS A 109 19.39 6.52 1.09
C LYS A 109 19.40 5.70 -0.19
N SER A 110 19.10 4.42 -0.09
CA SER A 110 18.99 3.46 -1.18
C SER A 110 17.58 3.43 -1.77
N ASP A 111 17.43 2.98 -3.00
CA ASP A 111 16.10 2.96 -3.63
C ASP A 111 15.16 2.02 -2.89
N PRO A 112 13.86 2.40 -2.75
CA PRO A 112 12.88 1.57 -2.07
C PRO A 112 12.83 0.17 -2.69
N LYS A 113 12.85 -0.86 -1.85
CA LYS A 113 12.69 -2.25 -2.28
C LYS A 113 11.27 -2.69 -2.04
N LEU A 114 10.58 -3.04 -3.13
CA LEU A 114 9.22 -3.56 -3.08
C LEU A 114 9.19 -4.87 -2.30
N LEU A 115 8.37 -4.92 -1.26
CA LEU A 115 8.04 -6.15 -0.53
C LEU A 115 6.75 -6.74 -1.09
N GLU A 116 5.70 -5.93 -1.17
CA GLU A 116 4.41 -6.32 -1.74
C GLU A 116 3.61 -5.12 -2.28
N PHE A 117 2.66 -5.42 -3.16
CA PHE A 117 1.66 -4.46 -3.63
C PHE A 117 0.25 -5.00 -3.35
N ASN A 118 -0.42 -4.39 -2.37
CA ASN A 118 -1.78 -4.72 -1.98
C ASN A 118 -2.77 -3.95 -2.86
N ALA A 119 -3.10 -4.52 -4.03
CA ALA A 119 -3.95 -3.90 -5.03
C ALA A 119 -5.44 -4.25 -4.92
N ASP A 120 -5.80 -5.27 -4.12
CA ASP A 120 -7.18 -5.80 -3.99
C ASP A 120 -7.86 -5.29 -2.72
N THR A 121 -7.26 -5.58 -1.56
CA THR A 121 -7.80 -5.16 -0.25
C THR A 121 -6.80 -4.34 0.57
N PRO A 122 -6.34 -3.18 0.07
CA PRO A 122 -5.45 -2.31 0.83
C PRO A 122 -6.15 -1.78 2.08
N THR A 123 -5.60 -2.07 3.26
CA THR A 123 -5.99 -1.42 4.53
C THR A 123 -5.11 -0.19 4.78
N SER A 124 -5.36 0.55 5.87
CA SER A 124 -4.57 1.67 6.40
C SER A 124 -4.88 3.11 5.91
N LEU A 125 -5.94 3.33 5.12
CA LEU A 125 -6.26 4.68 4.63
C LEU A 125 -6.71 5.62 5.77
N TYR A 126 -7.36 5.10 6.80
CA TYR A 126 -7.83 5.89 7.94
C TYR A 126 -6.66 6.44 8.78
N GLU A 127 -5.58 5.66 8.85
CA GLU A 127 -4.38 5.93 9.65
C GLU A 127 -3.31 6.76 8.91
N SER A 128 -3.50 7.04 7.62
CA SER A 128 -2.53 7.72 6.75
C SER A 128 -2.62 9.25 6.76
#